data_AF-A0A838AHB0-F1
#
_entry.id   AF-A0A838AHB0-F1
#
_cell.length_a   1.000
_cell.length_b   1.000
_cell.length_c   1.000
_cell.angle_alpha   90.00
_cell.angle_beta   90.00
_cell.angle_gamma   90.00
#
_symmetry.space_group_name_H-M   'P 1'
#
loop_
_entity.id
_entity.type
_entity.pdbx_description
1 polymer ?
#
loop_
_entity_poly.entity_id
_entity_poly.type
_entity_poly.pdbx_seq_one_letter_code
_entity_poly.pdbx_strand_id
1 'polypeptide(L)'
;MALIQISNQSSKSLGKKSTIRFTQSICPDCNMILDAEVFEREDKVYMSKICPTHGECEELYFGSYQMYKKFSTYWVDGKGAHSPNVMIDKCSCPNNCGLCSNHLSHSGLANMIVTNRCDLTCWYCFFYVKKGLEGAYMYEPDHTQVRGMMKTLKAERPIPGNSIQITGGEPMLREDISDVIRIMKEEGVDHVQMNTNGIRHAMDPEAAREVRLAGCNNLYLSFDGVTARTNPKNHWEIPYALDSCRKTGTTVVFVPTVIKSINDHELGGIIRYAQKNMDIVHAVNFQPVSLTGRMGKTEREKYRITVPDCIQRIEEQTNGEVTVDDWFPVPSCMPLTNVIEAFSSKPKYELSIHFACGAGTYIFEDADTKKFVPLTKFCDIQGMLELFEDKAEEIRSGKNKYFTMLEVVRKLKGFVD
;
A
#
# COMPACT_ATOMS: atom_id res chain seq x y z
N MET A 1 5.79 -38.00 50.97
CA MET A 1 5.16 -36.81 50.35
C MET A 1 5.70 -36.66 48.95
N ALA A 2 5.02 -37.26 47.97
CA ALA A 2 5.47 -37.32 46.59
C ALA A 2 5.30 -35.95 45.90
N LEU A 3 6.38 -35.51 45.25
CA LEU A 3 6.43 -34.34 44.38
C LEU A 3 5.55 -34.59 43.15
N ILE A 4 4.53 -33.76 42.96
CA ILE A 4 3.73 -33.71 41.73
C ILE A 4 4.54 -32.91 40.69
N GLN A 5 5.13 -33.63 39.73
CA GLN A 5 5.56 -33.03 38.47
C GLN A 5 4.31 -32.63 37.68
N ILE A 6 4.08 -31.34 37.52
CA ILE A 6 3.12 -30.84 36.54
C ILE A 6 3.85 -30.74 35.20
N SER A 7 3.84 -31.83 34.44
CA SER A 7 4.23 -31.83 33.02
C SER A 7 3.10 -31.23 32.19
N ASN A 8 3.09 -29.91 32.03
CA ASN A 8 2.27 -29.26 31.01
C ASN A 8 3.03 -29.25 29.67
N GLN A 9 3.17 -30.44 29.07
CA GLN A 9 3.41 -30.56 27.63
C GLN A 9 2.07 -30.82 26.95
N SER A 10 1.31 -29.75 26.66
CA SER A 10 0.35 -29.82 25.57
C SER A 10 1.14 -29.69 24.27
N SER A 11 1.63 -30.80 23.73
CA SER A 11 2.01 -30.84 22.32
C SER A 11 0.71 -30.68 21.52
N LYS A 12 0.34 -29.44 21.21
CA LYS A 12 -0.62 -29.18 20.15
C LYS A 12 -0.06 -29.88 18.92
N SER A 13 -0.77 -30.88 18.41
CA SER A 13 -0.46 -31.47 17.11
C SER A 13 -0.63 -30.37 16.07
N LEU A 14 0.47 -29.69 15.74
CA LEU A 14 0.47 -28.68 14.69
C LEU A 14 0.02 -29.38 13.40
N GLY A 15 -0.92 -28.77 12.67
CA GLY A 15 -1.40 -29.30 11.40
C GLY A 15 -0.26 -29.62 10.42
N LYS A 16 -0.54 -30.47 9.44
CA LYS A 16 0.44 -30.91 8.44
C LYS A 16 1.09 -29.69 7.79
N LYS A 17 2.41 -29.58 7.91
CA LYS A 17 3.23 -28.55 7.26
C LYS A 17 3.50 -28.93 5.80
N SER A 18 3.21 -28.04 4.87
CA SER A 18 3.53 -28.22 3.44
C SER A 18 4.41 -27.08 2.94
N THR A 19 5.68 -27.36 2.65
CA THR A 19 6.63 -26.37 2.13
C THR A 19 6.15 -25.79 0.80
N ILE A 20 6.16 -24.46 0.68
CA ILE A 20 5.82 -23.74 -0.56
C ILE A 20 7.11 -23.35 -1.29
N ARG A 21 8.04 -22.69 -0.59
CA ARG A 21 9.33 -22.24 -1.13
C ARG A 21 10.34 -21.94 -0.04
N PHE A 22 11.61 -21.85 -0.43
CA PHE A 22 12.68 -21.31 0.41
C PHE A 22 13.02 -19.88 -0.03
N THR A 23 13.47 -19.07 0.92
CA THR A 23 13.86 -17.67 0.70
C THR A 23 14.86 -17.24 1.78
N GLN A 24 15.24 -15.97 1.81
CA GLN A 24 16.04 -15.39 2.88
C GLN A 24 15.20 -14.35 3.65
N SER A 25 15.44 -14.27 4.95
CA SER A 25 14.81 -13.29 5.84
C SER A 25 15.84 -12.83 6.87
N ILE A 26 15.54 -11.73 7.58
CA ILE A 26 16.36 -11.27 8.70
C ILE A 26 15.83 -11.80 10.04
N CYS A 27 16.74 -12.04 10.99
CA CYS A 27 16.42 -12.26 12.40
C CYS A 27 15.81 -10.98 13.00
N PRO A 28 14.66 -11.03 13.71
CA PRO A 28 14.02 -9.84 14.26
C PRO A 28 14.83 -9.17 15.39
N ASP A 29 15.79 -9.87 15.99
CA ASP A 29 16.56 -9.38 17.14
C ASP A 29 17.94 -8.83 16.74
N CYS A 30 18.66 -9.52 15.85
CA CYS A 30 20.02 -9.13 15.43
C CYS A 30 20.18 -8.78 13.95
N ASN A 31 19.10 -8.80 13.16
CA ASN A 31 19.11 -8.51 11.72
C ASN A 31 20.01 -9.42 10.86
N MET A 32 20.53 -10.52 11.41
CA MET A 32 21.29 -11.52 10.66
C MET A 32 20.42 -12.09 9.52
N ILE A 33 21.00 -12.19 8.32
CA ILE A 33 20.36 -12.84 7.16
C ILE A 33 20.37 -14.35 7.40
N LEU A 34 19.19 -14.97 7.31
CA LEU A 34 18.94 -16.38 7.58
C LEU A 34 18.15 -16.99 6.43
N ASP A 35 18.40 -18.26 6.16
CA ASP A 35 17.51 -19.06 5.33
C ASP A 35 16.15 -19.19 6.02
N ALA A 36 15.10 -19.04 5.21
CA ALA A 36 13.73 -19.06 5.66
C ALA A 36 12.89 -19.99 4.77
N GLU A 37 11.96 -20.68 5.40
CA GLU A 37 11.00 -21.54 4.73
C GLU A 37 9.63 -20.88 4.77
N VAL A 38 9.00 -20.74 3.61
CA VAL A 38 7.60 -20.35 3.47
C VAL A 38 6.78 -21.61 3.29
N PHE A 39 5.78 -21.84 4.14
CA PHE A 39 5.00 -23.07 4.15
C PHE A 39 3.52 -22.81 4.46
N GLU A 40 2.69 -23.76 4.06
CA GLU A 40 1.27 -23.82 4.38
C GLU A 40 1.02 -24.66 5.64
N ARG A 41 0.09 -24.19 6.46
CA ARG A 41 -0.50 -24.93 7.58
C ARG A 41 -1.90 -24.37 7.85
N GLU A 42 -2.92 -25.24 7.79
CA GLU A 42 -4.32 -24.88 8.10
C GLU A 42 -4.85 -23.72 7.23
N ASP A 43 -4.63 -23.78 5.91
CA ASP A 43 -4.99 -22.74 4.93
C ASP A 43 -4.34 -21.37 5.22
N LYS A 44 -3.25 -21.33 5.98
CA LYS A 44 -2.47 -20.10 6.22
C LYS A 44 -1.04 -20.29 5.77
N VAL A 45 -0.43 -19.20 5.35
CA VAL A 45 0.97 -19.18 4.94
C VAL A 45 1.81 -18.59 6.07
N TYR A 46 2.80 -19.35 6.49
CA TYR A 46 3.76 -18.99 7.51
C TYR A 46 5.16 -18.87 6.91
N MET A 47 6.02 -18.14 7.60
CA MET A 47 7.45 -18.12 7.34
C MET A 47 8.21 -18.49 8.62
N SER A 48 9.05 -19.52 8.56
CA SER A 48 9.93 -19.92 9.65
C SER A 48 11.41 -19.74 9.32
N LYS A 49 12.20 -19.38 10.31
CA LYS A 49 13.67 -19.26 10.24
C LYS A 49 14.28 -19.60 11.59
N ILE A 50 15.52 -20.07 11.59
CA ILE A 50 16.24 -20.42 12.84
C ILE A 50 17.49 -19.55 12.95
N CYS A 51 17.52 -18.69 13.96
CA CYS A 51 18.70 -17.92 14.31
C CYS A 51 19.59 -18.75 15.26
N PRO A 52 20.91 -18.89 15.00
CA PRO A 52 21.82 -19.58 15.91
C PRO A 52 21.85 -18.98 17.33
N THR A 53 21.53 -17.69 17.47
CA THR A 53 21.55 -16.98 18.75
C THR A 53 20.17 -16.85 19.39
N HIS A 54 19.12 -16.62 18.59
CA HIS A 54 17.78 -16.28 19.09
C HIS A 54 16.75 -17.40 18.91
N GLY A 55 17.13 -18.52 18.31
CA GLY A 55 16.27 -19.69 18.11
C GLY A 55 15.30 -19.55 16.93
N GLU A 56 14.23 -20.34 16.96
CA GLU A 56 13.21 -20.39 15.92
C GLU A 56 12.28 -19.17 15.97
N CYS A 57 12.06 -18.57 14.81
CA CYS A 57 11.07 -17.52 14.59
C CYS A 57 10.12 -17.97 13.50
N GLU A 58 8.85 -18.18 13.87
CA GLU A 58 7.76 -18.52 12.97
C GLU A 58 6.72 -17.40 13.01
N GLU A 59 6.37 -16.85 11.83
CA GLU A 59 5.45 -15.73 11.69
C GLU A 59 4.37 -16.02 10.67
N LEU A 60 3.15 -15.54 10.94
CA LEU A 60 2.09 -15.51 9.93
C LEU A 60 2.50 -14.55 8.81
N TYR A 61 2.62 -15.08 7.60
CA TYR A 61 3.00 -14.33 6.40
C TYR A 61 1.78 -13.88 5.60
N PHE A 62 0.79 -14.77 5.41
CA PHE A 62 -0.43 -14.48 4.65
C PHE A 62 -1.61 -15.30 5.18
N GLY A 63 -2.76 -14.64 5.39
CA GLY A 63 -3.90 -15.22 6.12
C GLY A 63 -4.74 -16.27 5.37
N SER A 64 -4.54 -16.48 4.07
CA SER A 64 -5.23 -17.50 3.28
C SER A 64 -4.32 -18.12 2.21
N TYR A 65 -4.16 -19.44 2.23
CA TYR A 65 -3.36 -20.17 1.24
C TYR A 65 -4.04 -20.24 -0.11
N GLN A 66 -5.37 -20.37 -0.17
CA GLN A 66 -6.08 -20.30 -1.46
C GLN A 66 -5.85 -18.95 -2.16
N MET A 67 -5.98 -17.85 -1.42
CA MET A 67 -5.71 -16.51 -1.96
C MET A 67 -4.23 -16.33 -2.32
N TYR A 68 -3.31 -16.87 -1.50
CA TYR A 68 -1.88 -16.87 -1.82
C TYR A 68 -1.59 -17.55 -3.16
N LYS A 69 -2.16 -18.74 -3.40
CA LYS A 69 -2.01 -19.46 -4.67
C LYS A 69 -2.54 -18.63 -5.84
N LYS A 70 -3.77 -18.10 -5.73
CA LYS A 70 -4.38 -17.24 -6.76
C LYS A 70 -3.50 -16.03 -7.04
N PHE A 71 -3.04 -15.32 -6.02
CA PHE A 71 -2.25 -14.10 -6.21
C PHE A 71 -0.85 -14.40 -6.74
N SER A 72 -0.27 -15.54 -6.39
CA SER A 72 1.06 -15.93 -6.86
C SER A 72 1.14 -16.19 -8.37
N THR A 73 0.01 -16.43 -9.05
CA THR A 73 -0.01 -16.58 -10.53
C THR A 73 0.27 -15.27 -11.27
N TYR A 74 0.13 -14.13 -10.59
CA TYR A 74 0.44 -12.79 -11.13
C TYR A 74 1.87 -12.34 -10.79
N TRP A 75 2.68 -13.20 -10.19
CA TRP A 75 4.03 -12.83 -9.80
C TRP A 75 4.93 -12.69 -11.04
N VAL A 76 5.38 -11.47 -11.29
CA VAL A 76 6.34 -11.14 -12.34
C VAL A 76 7.35 -10.13 -11.80
N ASP A 77 8.61 -10.30 -12.17
CA ASP A 77 9.66 -9.34 -11.88
C ASP A 77 9.61 -8.18 -12.90
N GLY A 78 9.87 -6.97 -12.44
CA GLY A 78 9.96 -5.79 -13.31
C GLY A 78 11.34 -5.65 -13.96
N LYS A 79 11.53 -4.55 -14.68
CA LYS A 79 12.82 -4.22 -15.33
C LYS A 79 13.91 -3.75 -14.36
N GLY A 80 13.57 -3.56 -13.08
CA GLY A 80 14.47 -3.06 -12.04
C GLY A 80 14.87 -1.60 -12.19
N ALA A 81 15.85 -1.19 -11.37
CA ALA A 81 16.40 0.17 -11.37
C ALA A 81 17.73 0.24 -12.14
N HIS A 82 17.76 0.97 -13.26
CA HIS A 82 18.92 1.11 -14.14
C HIS A 82 19.83 2.29 -13.75
N SER A 83 19.26 3.31 -13.11
CA SER A 83 20.01 4.44 -12.55
C SER A 83 19.66 4.59 -11.06
N PRO A 84 20.08 3.63 -10.22
CA PRO A 84 19.82 3.67 -8.79
C PRO A 84 20.52 4.86 -8.12
N ASN A 85 19.97 5.37 -7.03
CA ASN A 85 20.65 6.39 -6.21
C ASN A 85 21.72 5.78 -5.28
N VAL A 86 21.72 4.45 -5.12
CA VAL A 86 22.75 3.71 -4.37
C VAL A 86 23.40 2.66 -5.28
N MET A 87 24.72 2.76 -5.45
CA MET A 87 25.50 1.80 -6.22
C MET A 87 25.64 0.47 -5.47
N ILE A 88 25.57 -0.66 -6.19
CA ILE A 88 25.50 -2.00 -5.59
C ILE A 88 26.77 -2.41 -4.84
N ASP A 89 27.94 -1.96 -5.29
CA ASP A 89 29.23 -2.15 -4.62
C ASP A 89 29.27 -1.50 -3.24
N LYS A 90 28.41 -0.50 -3.02
CA LYS A 90 28.20 0.17 -1.74
C LYS A 90 26.96 -0.34 -1.00
N CYS A 91 26.20 -1.27 -1.58
CA CYS A 91 24.99 -1.80 -0.96
C CYS A 91 25.33 -2.85 0.09
N SER A 92 24.79 -2.69 1.29
CA SER A 92 24.84 -3.66 2.38
C SER A 92 23.41 -3.86 2.85
N CYS A 93 22.58 -4.55 2.06
CA CYS A 93 21.20 -4.84 2.46
C CYS A 93 21.21 -5.84 3.63
N PRO A 94 20.52 -5.60 4.77
CA PRO A 94 19.55 -4.52 5.06
C PRO A 94 20.14 -3.29 5.79
N ASN A 95 21.45 -3.23 6.01
CA ASN A 95 22.15 -2.21 6.81
C ASN A 95 22.28 -0.84 6.13
N ASN A 96 22.02 -0.72 4.83
CA ASN A 96 21.84 0.57 4.17
C ASN A 96 20.62 0.57 3.25
N CYS A 97 20.03 1.76 3.10
CA CYS A 97 18.76 1.97 2.43
C CYS A 97 18.96 2.86 1.19
N GLY A 98 18.18 2.58 0.15
CA GLY A 98 18.12 3.34 -1.10
C GLY A 98 17.82 2.41 -2.27
N LEU A 99 17.35 2.99 -3.38
CA LEU A 99 17.12 2.25 -4.61
C LEU A 99 18.48 1.82 -5.17
N CYS A 100 18.70 0.50 -5.25
CA CYS A 100 19.91 -0.12 -5.80
C CYS A 100 19.53 -1.15 -6.88
N SER A 101 20.50 -1.65 -7.65
CA SER A 101 20.22 -2.58 -8.75
C SER A 101 19.69 -3.97 -8.32
N ASN A 102 19.67 -4.30 -7.03
CA ASN A 102 18.97 -5.49 -6.52
C ASN A 102 17.44 -5.30 -6.48
N HIS A 103 16.95 -4.07 -6.62
CA HIS A 103 15.52 -3.80 -6.70
C HIS A 103 15.01 -4.10 -8.10
N LEU A 104 14.11 -5.09 -8.18
CA LEU A 104 13.50 -5.56 -9.44
C LEU A 104 12.31 -4.70 -9.89
N SER A 105 11.95 -3.68 -9.11
CA SER A 105 10.91 -2.70 -9.46
C SER A 105 11.50 -1.28 -9.40
N HIS A 106 11.04 -0.39 -10.28
CA HIS A 106 11.32 1.03 -10.16
C HIS A 106 10.45 1.68 -9.07
N SER A 107 10.74 2.92 -8.69
CA SER A 107 9.91 3.64 -7.71
C SER A 107 8.51 3.87 -8.27
N GLY A 108 7.52 3.27 -7.63
CA GLY A 108 6.13 3.52 -7.93
C GLY A 108 5.65 4.84 -7.32
N LEU A 109 5.73 4.93 -6.00
CA LEU A 109 5.35 6.11 -5.23
C LEU A 109 6.50 6.45 -4.29
N ALA A 110 7.10 7.62 -4.47
CA ALA A 110 8.13 8.10 -3.55
C ALA A 110 7.47 8.70 -2.31
N ASN A 111 7.89 8.28 -1.13
CA ASN A 111 7.46 8.89 0.12
C ASN A 111 8.51 9.90 0.58
N MET A 112 8.12 11.17 0.70
CA MET A 112 8.99 12.22 1.22
C MET A 112 8.52 12.68 2.59
N ILE A 113 9.40 12.51 3.55
CA ILE A 113 9.25 13.10 4.88
C ILE A 113 9.57 14.59 4.75
N VAL A 114 8.61 15.46 5.04
CA VAL A 114 8.83 16.92 5.03
C VAL A 114 8.96 17.52 6.42
N THR A 115 8.52 16.77 7.44
CA THR A 115 8.66 17.10 8.86
C THR A 115 8.52 15.85 9.71
N ASN A 116 9.17 15.79 10.88
CA ASN A 116 8.87 14.79 11.91
C ASN A 116 7.99 15.33 13.07
N ARG A 117 7.47 16.56 12.95
CA ARG A 117 6.51 17.15 13.89
C ARG A 117 5.11 16.58 13.66
N CYS A 118 4.37 16.31 14.74
CA CYS A 118 2.95 15.95 14.69
C CYS A 118 2.21 16.60 15.85
N ASP A 119 0.94 16.93 15.64
CA ASP A 119 -0.01 17.47 16.63
C ASP A 119 -0.84 16.35 17.30
N LEU A 120 -0.67 15.11 16.85
CA LEU A 120 -1.30 13.91 17.40
C LEU A 120 -0.28 12.95 18.03
N THR A 121 -0.76 12.09 18.93
CA THR A 121 0.03 11.03 19.58
C THR A 121 -0.67 9.67 19.45
N CYS A 122 -0.90 9.23 18.22
CA CYS A 122 -1.53 7.93 17.96
C CYS A 122 -0.68 6.79 18.52
N TRP A 123 -1.28 5.91 19.31
CA TRP A 123 -0.57 4.87 20.06
C TRP A 123 0.11 3.80 19.18
N TYR A 124 -0.35 3.62 17.95
CA TYR A 124 0.20 2.68 16.96
C TYR A 124 1.17 3.37 15.97
N CYS A 125 1.40 4.68 16.08
CA CYS A 125 2.29 5.41 15.19
C CYS A 125 3.75 5.26 15.63
N PHE A 126 4.62 4.86 14.70
CA PHE A 126 6.06 4.67 14.94
C PHE A 126 6.93 5.82 14.42
N PHE A 127 6.33 6.78 13.70
CA PHE A 127 7.05 7.83 12.99
C PHE A 127 7.47 9.01 13.89
N TYR A 128 6.82 9.15 15.04
CA TYR A 128 6.75 10.39 15.79
C TYR A 128 7.96 10.68 16.70
N VAL A 129 8.37 11.95 16.71
CA VAL A 129 9.17 12.56 17.79
C VAL A 129 8.25 13.34 18.72
N LYS A 130 8.25 13.03 20.02
CA LYS A 130 7.40 13.71 21.01
C LYS A 130 7.64 15.22 21.04
N LYS A 131 6.62 16.03 20.72
CA LYS A 131 6.59 17.47 21.00
C LYS A 131 6.96 17.68 22.47
N GLY A 132 8.08 18.37 22.71
CA GLY A 132 8.61 18.62 24.06
C GLY A 132 9.62 17.60 24.58
N LEU A 133 10.10 16.64 23.78
CA LEU A 133 11.36 15.94 24.08
C LEU A 133 12.51 16.92 23.84
N GLU A 134 13.04 17.52 24.91
CA GLU A 134 14.26 18.33 24.83
C GLU A 134 15.39 17.52 24.18
N GLY A 135 16.03 18.10 23.16
CA GLY A 135 17.14 17.48 22.43
C GLY A 135 16.75 16.48 21.33
N ALA A 136 15.46 16.27 21.05
CA ALA A 136 15.09 15.43 19.91
C ALA A 136 15.41 16.10 18.57
N TYR A 137 16.03 15.35 17.66
CA TYR A 137 16.39 15.82 16.32
C TYR A 137 15.13 16.23 15.54
N MET A 138 15.03 17.52 15.18
CA MET A 138 14.00 18.04 14.29
C MET A 138 14.45 17.84 12.85
N TYR A 139 13.67 17.11 12.07
CA TYR A 139 13.94 16.87 10.67
C TYR A 139 12.93 17.66 9.83
N GLU A 140 13.42 18.70 9.14
CA GLU A 140 12.67 19.44 8.11
C GLU A 140 13.64 19.83 7.00
N PRO A 141 13.58 19.19 5.82
CA PRO A 141 14.51 19.51 4.75
C PRO A 141 14.24 20.91 4.21
N ASP A 142 15.30 21.69 4.00
CA ASP A 142 15.21 23.01 3.38
C ASP A 142 14.84 22.91 1.88
N HIS A 143 14.52 24.04 1.25
CA HIS A 143 14.11 24.08 -0.16
C HIS A 143 15.19 23.56 -1.12
N THR A 144 16.47 23.74 -0.80
CA THR A 144 17.59 23.24 -1.62
C THR A 144 17.66 21.72 -1.53
N GLN A 145 17.49 21.17 -0.33
CA GLN A 145 17.44 19.73 -0.09
C GLN A 145 16.23 19.09 -0.78
N VAL A 146 15.04 19.67 -0.64
CA VAL A 146 13.82 19.23 -1.34
C VAL A 146 14.07 19.18 -2.84
N ARG A 147 14.64 20.24 -3.41
CA ARG A 147 14.96 20.29 -4.84
C ARG A 147 15.96 19.21 -5.26
N GLY A 148 16.99 18.95 -4.45
CA GLY A 148 17.96 17.87 -4.68
C GLY A 148 17.32 16.48 -4.65
N MET A 149 16.39 16.24 -3.72
CA MET A 149 15.61 15.00 -3.65
C MET A 149 14.72 14.82 -4.88
N MET A 150 14.08 15.89 -5.38
CA MET A 150 13.27 15.84 -6.60
C MET A 150 14.11 15.50 -7.82
N LYS A 151 15.28 16.15 -7.97
CA LYS A 151 16.22 15.84 -9.05
C LYS A 151 16.68 14.39 -9.03
N THR A 152 16.89 13.83 -7.84
CA THR A 152 17.23 12.42 -7.66
C THR A 152 16.10 11.52 -8.14
N LEU A 153 14.86 11.79 -7.72
CA LEU A 153 13.67 11.06 -8.13
C LEU A 153 13.45 11.11 -9.67
N LYS A 154 13.64 12.27 -10.29
CA LYS A 154 13.52 12.42 -11.76
C LYS A 154 14.67 11.77 -12.54
N ALA A 155 15.82 11.56 -11.91
CA ALA A 155 16.98 10.92 -12.52
C ALA A 155 16.84 9.39 -12.58
N GLU A 156 15.89 8.79 -11.86
CA GLU A 156 15.64 7.35 -11.88
C GLU A 156 15.35 6.82 -13.30
N ARG A 157 15.81 5.60 -13.56
CA ARG A 157 15.64 4.90 -14.84
C ARG A 157 15.29 3.43 -14.57
N PRO A 158 14.54 2.75 -15.47
CA PRO A 158 14.13 3.18 -16.81
C PRO A 158 12.99 4.22 -16.80
N ILE A 159 12.22 4.29 -15.72
CA ILE A 159 11.08 5.19 -15.58
C ILE A 159 11.42 6.27 -14.55
N PRO A 160 11.40 7.56 -14.92
CA PRO A 160 11.55 8.65 -13.96
C PRO A 160 10.42 8.62 -12.93
N GLY A 161 10.74 8.85 -11.66
CA GLY A 161 9.71 9.03 -10.64
C GLY A 161 8.80 10.20 -11.00
N ASN A 162 7.49 10.00 -10.90
CA ASN A 162 6.48 10.97 -11.30
C ASN A 162 5.45 11.27 -10.20
N SER A 163 5.39 10.41 -9.18
CA SER A 163 4.41 10.45 -8.12
C SER A 163 5.11 10.51 -6.77
N ILE A 164 4.70 11.47 -5.95
CA ILE A 164 5.22 11.65 -4.60
C ILE A 164 4.08 11.74 -3.60
N GLN A 165 4.30 11.09 -2.47
CA GLN A 165 3.50 11.24 -1.28
C GLN A 165 4.29 12.04 -0.26
N ILE A 166 3.83 13.26 0.00
CA ILE A 166 4.30 14.07 1.11
C ILE A 166 3.77 13.44 2.39
N THR A 167 4.67 13.15 3.32
CA THR A 167 4.38 12.51 4.60
C THR A 167 5.30 13.06 5.67
N GLY A 168 5.26 12.46 6.85
CA GLY A 168 6.10 12.81 7.98
C GLY A 168 5.40 12.46 9.28
N GLY A 169 5.47 13.38 10.24
CA GLY A 169 4.40 13.50 11.23
C GLY A 169 3.15 14.07 10.53
N GLU A 170 2.86 15.35 10.73
CA GLU A 170 1.78 16.06 10.02
C GLU A 170 2.36 17.15 9.10
N PRO A 171 2.36 16.94 7.76
CA PRO A 171 2.87 17.91 6.80
C PRO A 171 2.27 19.31 6.93
N MET A 172 0.99 19.41 7.30
CA MET A 172 0.31 20.68 7.48
C MET A 172 0.79 21.50 8.68
N LEU A 173 1.71 20.99 9.50
CA LEU A 173 2.39 21.79 10.54
C LEU A 173 3.54 22.63 9.99
N ARG A 174 3.99 22.34 8.77
CA ARG A 174 5.04 23.10 8.10
C ARG A 174 4.44 24.38 7.49
N GLU A 175 4.98 25.54 7.87
CA GLU A 175 4.44 26.85 7.43
C GLU A 175 4.63 27.09 5.93
N ASP A 176 5.75 26.63 5.37
CA ASP A 176 6.12 26.75 3.96
C ASP A 176 5.69 25.52 3.12
N ILE A 177 4.71 24.74 3.56
CA ILE A 177 4.32 23.49 2.88
C ILE A 177 3.88 23.72 1.42
N SER A 178 3.21 24.83 1.16
CA SER A 178 2.81 25.23 -0.19
C SER A 178 4.04 25.48 -1.09
N ASP A 179 5.12 26.03 -0.54
CA ASP A 179 6.36 26.28 -1.28
C ASP A 179 7.09 24.98 -1.62
N VAL A 180 7.13 24.05 -0.67
CA VAL A 180 7.65 22.70 -0.88
C VAL A 180 6.92 22.01 -2.02
N ILE A 181 5.59 22.07 -2.06
CA ILE A 181 4.78 21.49 -3.15
C ILE A 181 5.12 22.18 -4.48
N ARG A 182 5.23 23.51 -4.51
CA ARG A 182 5.60 24.25 -5.73
C ARG A 182 6.95 23.80 -6.27
N ILE A 183 7.94 23.60 -5.41
CA ILE A 183 9.27 23.06 -5.81
C ILE A 183 9.12 21.68 -6.46
N MET A 184 8.28 20.79 -5.91
CA MET A 184 8.03 19.47 -6.51
C MET A 184 7.43 19.59 -7.91
N LYS A 185 6.47 20.49 -8.10
CA LYS A 185 5.85 20.74 -9.41
C LYS A 185 6.85 21.36 -10.40
N GLU A 186 7.66 22.31 -9.97
CA GLU A 186 8.73 22.93 -10.77
C GLU A 186 9.75 21.91 -11.28
N GLU A 187 10.11 20.93 -10.46
CA GLU A 187 11.03 19.85 -10.84
C GLU A 187 10.35 18.71 -11.64
N GLY A 188 9.08 18.90 -12.05
CA GLY A 188 8.39 17.99 -12.96
C GLY A 188 7.78 16.75 -12.30
N VAL A 189 7.35 16.85 -11.04
CA VAL A 189 6.50 15.84 -10.41
C VAL A 189 5.05 16.03 -10.85
N ASP A 190 4.47 14.99 -11.45
CA ASP A 190 3.13 15.04 -12.02
C ASP A 190 2.05 14.93 -10.94
N HIS A 191 2.25 13.99 -10.00
CA HIS A 191 1.30 13.69 -8.94
C HIS A 191 1.92 13.94 -7.56
N VAL A 192 1.36 14.90 -6.81
CA VAL A 192 1.68 15.18 -5.42
C VAL A 192 0.48 14.85 -4.56
N GLN A 193 0.62 13.85 -3.72
CA GLN A 193 -0.36 13.43 -2.72
C GLN A 193 0.10 13.85 -1.33
N MET A 194 -0.80 14.31 -0.46
CA MET A 194 -0.46 14.68 0.92
C MET A 194 -1.07 13.70 1.92
N ASN A 195 -0.23 13.01 2.69
CA ASN A 195 -0.64 12.24 3.86
C ASN A 195 -0.90 13.19 5.03
N THR A 196 -2.15 13.30 5.48
CA THR A 196 -2.54 14.25 6.52
C THR A 196 -3.65 13.67 7.41
N ASN A 197 -3.68 14.12 8.66
CA ASN A 197 -4.81 13.91 9.57
C ASN A 197 -6.01 14.80 9.24
N GLY A 198 -5.88 15.78 8.35
CA GLY A 198 -6.98 16.65 7.90
C GLY A 198 -7.47 17.69 8.90
N ILE A 199 -6.92 17.77 10.12
CA ILE A 199 -7.36 18.72 11.15
C ILE A 199 -7.18 20.16 10.65
N ARG A 200 -6.01 20.50 10.09
CA ARG A 200 -5.79 21.84 9.54
C ARG A 200 -6.71 22.13 8.34
N HIS A 201 -7.03 21.13 7.52
CA HIS A 201 -7.98 21.29 6.41
C HIS A 201 -9.42 21.57 6.89
N ALA A 202 -9.79 21.03 8.06
CA ALA A 202 -11.06 21.33 8.71
C ALA A 202 -11.11 22.73 9.34
N MET A 203 -10.03 23.15 9.98
CA MET A 203 -9.97 24.38 10.77
C MET A 203 -9.59 25.63 9.96
N ASP A 204 -8.85 25.45 8.86
CA ASP A 204 -8.33 26.52 8.01
C ASP A 204 -8.56 26.18 6.53
N PRO A 205 -9.76 26.48 5.98
CA PRO A 205 -10.07 26.25 4.58
C PRO A 205 -9.18 27.02 3.61
N GLU A 206 -8.58 28.12 4.05
CA GLU A 206 -7.68 28.91 3.21
C GLU A 206 -6.34 28.20 3.03
N ALA A 207 -5.76 27.64 4.10
CA ALA A 207 -4.58 26.77 3.97
C ALA A 207 -4.85 25.54 3.08
N ALA A 208 -6.06 24.95 3.17
CA ALA A 208 -6.45 23.87 2.26
C ALA A 208 -6.46 24.32 0.79
N ARG A 209 -6.96 25.53 0.52
CA ARG A 209 -6.97 26.15 -0.82
C ARG A 209 -5.55 26.41 -1.32
N GLU A 210 -4.66 26.93 -0.48
CA GLU A 210 -3.27 27.20 -0.84
C GLU A 210 -2.52 25.93 -1.24
N VAL A 211 -2.67 24.84 -0.47
CA VAL A 211 -2.06 23.54 -0.77
C VAL A 211 -2.54 22.98 -2.12
N ARG A 212 -3.84 23.09 -2.39
CA ARG A 212 -4.41 22.71 -3.68
C ARG A 212 -3.81 23.55 -4.83
N LEU A 213 -3.77 24.87 -4.67
CA LEU A 213 -3.24 25.77 -5.69
C LEU A 213 -1.73 25.63 -5.91
N ALA A 214 -0.98 25.25 -4.87
CA ALA A 214 0.44 24.92 -4.99
C ALA A 214 0.68 23.69 -5.89
N GLY A 215 -0.34 22.84 -6.07
CA GLY A 215 -0.30 21.70 -6.98
C GLY A 215 -0.47 20.34 -6.29
N CYS A 216 -0.97 20.30 -5.05
CA CYS A 216 -1.37 19.04 -4.42
C CYS A 216 -2.61 18.47 -5.13
N ASN A 217 -2.48 17.24 -5.62
CA ASN A 217 -3.51 16.57 -6.41
C ASN A 217 -4.65 16.04 -5.54
N ASN A 218 -4.30 15.36 -4.44
CA ASN A 218 -5.27 14.73 -3.55
C ASN A 218 -4.73 14.63 -2.11
N LEU A 219 -5.65 14.42 -1.17
CA LEU A 219 -5.33 14.08 0.20
C LEU A 219 -5.36 12.56 0.37
N TYR A 220 -4.30 12.04 0.97
CA TYR A 220 -4.25 10.71 1.57
C TYR A 220 -4.64 10.88 3.03
N LEU A 221 -5.95 10.89 3.27
CA LEU A 221 -6.55 11.36 4.51
C LEU A 221 -6.68 10.22 5.53
N SER A 222 -6.04 10.40 6.68
CA SER A 222 -6.12 9.47 7.79
C SER A 222 -7.57 9.32 8.28
N PHE A 223 -8.11 8.10 8.23
CA PHE A 223 -9.51 7.83 8.58
C PHE A 223 -9.67 6.40 9.08
N ASP A 224 -9.49 6.17 10.39
CA ASP A 224 -9.41 4.81 10.94
C ASP A 224 -10.75 4.10 11.14
N GLY A 225 -11.86 4.81 10.95
CA GLY A 225 -13.17 4.29 11.28
C GLY A 225 -14.25 5.35 11.26
N VAL A 226 -15.50 4.87 11.27
CA VAL A 226 -16.70 5.70 11.16
C VAL A 226 -17.24 6.14 12.51
N THR A 227 -16.71 5.61 13.62
CA THR A 227 -17.11 6.01 14.97
C THR A 227 -16.00 6.78 15.69
N ALA A 228 -16.39 7.62 16.66
CA ALA A 228 -15.43 8.33 17.51
C ALA A 228 -14.52 7.37 18.31
N ARG A 229 -14.96 6.12 18.53
CA ARG A 229 -14.19 5.11 19.24
C ARG A 229 -13.05 4.55 18.39
N THR A 230 -13.31 4.26 17.12
CA THR A 230 -12.32 3.70 16.19
C THR A 230 -11.45 4.79 15.57
N ASN A 231 -11.97 6.02 15.45
CA ASN A 231 -11.25 7.16 14.88
C ASN A 231 -11.18 8.39 15.82
N PRO A 232 -10.68 8.25 17.06
CA PRO A 232 -10.72 9.35 18.05
C PRO A 232 -9.85 10.56 17.66
N LYS A 233 -8.93 10.39 16.70
CA LYS A 233 -7.93 11.40 16.32
C LYS A 233 -8.49 12.59 15.53
N ASN A 234 -9.51 12.36 14.70
CA ASN A 234 -10.05 13.39 13.82
C ASN A 234 -11.54 13.17 13.46
N HIS A 235 -12.27 12.29 14.17
CA HIS A 235 -13.67 11.95 13.82
C HIS A 235 -14.57 13.17 13.64
N TRP A 236 -14.41 14.19 14.49
CA TRP A 236 -15.24 15.39 14.47
C TRP A 236 -14.83 16.37 13.37
N GLU A 237 -13.56 16.33 12.96
CA GLU A 237 -12.96 17.19 11.94
C GLU A 237 -13.23 16.66 10.53
N ILE A 238 -13.38 15.35 10.33
CA ILE A 238 -13.57 14.73 9.02
C ILE A 238 -14.69 15.40 8.18
N PRO A 239 -15.92 15.64 8.71
CA PRO A 239 -16.97 16.30 7.93
C PRO A 239 -16.56 17.68 7.41
N TYR A 240 -15.85 18.48 8.21
CA TYR A 240 -15.37 19.81 7.84
C TYR A 240 -14.19 19.74 6.86
N ALA A 241 -13.27 18.80 7.04
CA ALA A 241 -12.18 18.56 6.09
C ALA A 241 -12.72 18.18 4.71
N LEU A 242 -13.75 17.32 4.66
CA LEU A 242 -14.43 16.95 3.42
C LEU A 242 -15.16 18.14 2.78
N ASP A 243 -15.80 19.01 3.56
CA ASP A 243 -16.41 20.23 3.05
C ASP A 243 -15.37 21.20 2.44
N SER A 244 -14.22 21.38 3.09
CA SER A 244 -13.08 22.13 2.53
C SER A 244 -12.57 21.49 1.22
N CYS A 245 -12.51 20.17 1.15
CA CYS A 245 -12.13 19.45 -0.06
C CYS A 245 -13.11 19.70 -1.21
N ARG A 246 -14.43 19.66 -0.94
CA ARG A 246 -15.47 20.01 -1.93
C ARG A 246 -15.31 21.43 -2.46
N LYS A 247 -15.12 22.40 -1.57
CA LYS A 247 -14.97 23.82 -1.93
C LYS A 247 -13.72 24.09 -2.78
N THR A 248 -12.66 23.31 -2.58
CA THR A 248 -11.38 23.47 -3.29
C THR A 248 -11.24 22.57 -4.51
N GLY A 249 -12.16 21.62 -4.71
CA GLY A 249 -12.05 20.57 -5.72
C GLY A 249 -10.95 19.54 -5.42
N THR A 250 -10.49 19.48 -4.18
CA THR A 250 -9.49 18.51 -3.70
C THR A 250 -10.13 17.15 -3.54
N THR A 251 -9.52 16.12 -4.13
CA THR A 251 -10.02 14.75 -4.01
C THR A 251 -9.35 14.04 -2.84
N VAL A 252 -9.98 12.98 -2.34
CA VAL A 252 -9.60 12.30 -1.12
C VAL A 252 -9.48 10.79 -1.36
N VAL A 253 -8.43 10.21 -0.78
CA VAL A 253 -8.31 8.78 -0.53
C VAL A 253 -8.38 8.59 0.97
N PHE A 254 -9.33 7.79 1.46
CA PHE A 254 -9.36 7.44 2.88
C PHE A 254 -8.32 6.39 3.21
N VAL A 255 -7.69 6.54 4.36
CA VAL A 255 -6.55 5.71 4.77
C VAL A 255 -6.77 5.22 6.20
N PRO A 256 -7.53 4.15 6.38
CA PRO A 256 -7.63 3.47 7.67
C PRO A 256 -6.39 2.63 7.95
N THR A 257 -5.75 2.88 9.09
CA THR A 257 -4.84 1.89 9.68
C THR A 257 -5.66 0.80 10.35
N VAL A 258 -5.66 -0.41 9.81
CA VAL A 258 -6.48 -1.51 10.32
C VAL A 258 -5.72 -2.33 11.35
N ILE A 259 -6.32 -2.47 12.52
CA ILE A 259 -5.79 -3.21 13.65
C ILE A 259 -6.83 -4.24 14.06
N LYS A 260 -6.42 -5.52 14.09
CA LYS A 260 -7.31 -6.60 14.52
C LYS A 260 -7.81 -6.34 15.94
N SER A 261 -9.09 -6.61 16.19
CA SER A 261 -9.84 -6.38 17.44
C SER A 261 -10.10 -4.92 17.82
N ILE A 262 -9.63 -3.93 17.05
CA ILE A 262 -9.79 -2.51 17.36
C ILE A 262 -10.79 -1.85 16.41
N ASN A 263 -10.55 -1.91 15.10
CA ASN A 263 -11.40 -1.25 14.09
C ASN A 263 -11.68 -2.14 12.86
N ASP A 264 -11.20 -3.37 12.88
CA ASP A 264 -11.41 -4.39 11.83
C ASP A 264 -12.89 -4.76 11.60
N HIS A 265 -13.80 -4.35 12.49
CA HIS A 265 -15.24 -4.53 12.37
C HIS A 265 -15.96 -3.40 11.61
N GLU A 266 -15.24 -2.36 11.15
CA GLU A 266 -15.82 -1.20 10.47
C GLU A 266 -15.40 -1.06 8.99
N LEU A 267 -14.69 -2.04 8.41
CA LEU A 267 -14.18 -1.99 7.03
C LEU A 267 -15.31 -1.74 6.01
N GLY A 268 -16.40 -2.50 6.07
CA GLY A 268 -17.57 -2.27 5.21
C GLY A 268 -18.22 -0.91 5.47
N GLY A 269 -18.26 -0.47 6.73
CA GLY A 269 -18.76 0.85 7.13
C GLY A 269 -17.95 2.01 6.55
N ILE A 270 -16.62 1.88 6.52
CA ILE A 270 -15.71 2.84 5.91
C ILE A 270 -15.97 2.94 4.40
N ILE A 271 -16.13 1.81 3.70
CA ILE A 271 -16.45 1.80 2.26
C ILE A 271 -17.82 2.48 2.02
N ARG A 272 -18.82 2.20 2.85
CA ARG A 272 -20.14 2.88 2.79
C ARG A 272 -20.04 4.38 3.08
N TYR A 273 -19.14 4.80 3.96
CA TYR A 273 -18.90 6.21 4.21
C TYR A 273 -18.23 6.89 3.01
N ALA A 274 -17.30 6.21 2.34
CA ALA A 274 -16.74 6.66 1.06
C ALA A 274 -17.81 6.76 -0.02
N GLN A 275 -18.70 5.77 -0.14
CA GLN A 275 -19.84 5.77 -1.07
C GLN A 275 -20.69 7.05 -0.94
N LYS A 276 -21.03 7.43 0.29
CA LYS A 276 -21.79 8.66 0.60
C LYS A 276 -21.07 9.96 0.23
N ASN A 277 -19.77 9.91 0.00
CA ASN A 277 -18.91 11.05 -0.33
C ASN A 277 -18.16 10.84 -1.66
N MET A 278 -18.72 10.02 -2.58
CA MET A 278 -18.09 9.69 -3.87
C MET A 278 -17.84 10.89 -4.78
N ASP A 279 -18.44 12.04 -4.49
CA ASP A 279 -18.20 13.30 -5.19
C ASP A 279 -16.76 13.81 -5.03
N ILE A 280 -16.07 13.40 -3.96
CA ILE A 280 -14.67 13.78 -3.69
C ILE A 280 -13.80 12.61 -3.18
N VAL A 281 -14.38 11.57 -2.58
CA VAL A 281 -13.66 10.39 -2.09
C VAL A 281 -13.64 9.34 -3.19
N HIS A 282 -12.46 9.11 -3.77
CA HIS A 282 -12.32 8.23 -4.94
C HIS A 282 -11.73 6.85 -4.61
N ALA A 283 -11.17 6.66 -3.42
CA ALA A 283 -10.61 5.38 -2.99
C ALA A 283 -10.56 5.25 -1.46
N VAL A 284 -10.50 4.01 -1.01
CA VAL A 284 -10.15 3.64 0.38
C VAL A 284 -8.93 2.72 0.31
N ASN A 285 -7.84 3.11 0.96
CA ASN A 285 -6.62 2.31 1.05
C ASN A 285 -6.46 1.77 2.48
N PHE A 286 -6.95 0.54 2.72
CA PHE A 286 -6.77 -0.14 4.00
C PHE A 286 -5.31 -0.52 4.21
N GLN A 287 -4.71 -0.03 5.30
CA GLN A 287 -3.33 -0.34 5.67
C GLN A 287 -3.31 -1.20 6.93
N PRO A 288 -3.09 -2.53 6.81
CA PRO A 288 -2.82 -3.37 7.96
C PRO A 288 -1.69 -2.79 8.82
N VAL A 289 -1.88 -2.79 10.14
CA VAL A 289 -0.91 -2.21 11.07
C VAL A 289 0.46 -2.88 11.00
N SER A 290 1.51 -2.05 10.95
CA SER A 290 2.88 -2.49 11.15
C SER A 290 3.16 -2.59 12.65
N LEU A 291 3.35 -3.81 13.14
CA LEU A 291 3.70 -4.07 14.53
C LEU A 291 5.20 -3.93 14.73
N THR A 292 5.65 -2.70 15.00
CA THR A 292 7.06 -2.35 15.19
C THR A 292 7.47 -2.37 16.67
N GLY A 293 8.76 -2.57 16.94
CA GLY A 293 9.30 -2.64 18.29
C GLY A 293 9.22 -4.04 18.91
N ARG A 294 9.52 -4.16 20.21
CA ARG A 294 9.55 -5.44 20.93
C ARG A 294 8.15 -5.81 21.44
N MET A 295 7.24 -6.16 20.54
CA MET A 295 5.92 -6.69 20.91
C MET A 295 5.98 -8.21 21.10
N GLY A 296 5.42 -8.70 22.20
CA GLY A 296 5.38 -10.14 22.49
C GLY A 296 4.55 -10.90 21.45
N LYS A 297 4.84 -12.19 21.24
CA LYS A 297 4.12 -13.03 20.27
C LYS A 297 2.60 -12.98 20.45
N THR A 298 2.12 -13.07 21.69
CA THR A 298 0.69 -13.01 22.04
C THR A 298 0.04 -11.69 21.63
N GLU A 299 0.71 -10.55 21.84
CA GLU A 299 0.18 -9.24 21.42
C GLU A 299 0.18 -9.11 19.91
N ARG A 300 1.22 -9.64 19.24
CA ARG A 300 1.27 -9.63 17.78
C ARG A 300 0.16 -10.48 17.18
N GLU A 301 -0.12 -11.66 17.72
CA GLU A 301 -1.25 -12.49 17.29
C GLU A 301 -2.62 -11.83 17.53
N LYS A 302 -2.74 -11.03 18.60
CA LYS A 302 -3.96 -10.30 18.93
C LYS A 302 -4.26 -9.18 17.93
N TYR A 303 -3.26 -8.37 17.58
CA TYR A 303 -3.44 -7.14 16.79
C TYR A 303 -3.13 -7.29 15.30
N ARG A 304 -2.38 -8.33 14.89
CA ARG A 304 -2.02 -8.57 13.50
C ARG A 304 -3.28 -8.84 12.67
N ILE A 305 -3.36 -8.14 11.55
CA ILE A 305 -4.29 -8.39 10.46
C ILE A 305 -3.51 -8.48 9.16
N THR A 306 -3.94 -9.33 8.24
CA THR A 306 -3.33 -9.51 6.92
C THR A 306 -4.27 -9.04 5.82
N VAL A 307 -3.77 -8.87 4.59
CA VAL A 307 -4.59 -8.51 3.43
C VAL A 307 -5.78 -9.48 3.25
N PRO A 308 -5.61 -10.81 3.31
CA PRO A 308 -6.73 -11.76 3.29
C PRO A 308 -7.76 -11.53 4.39
N ASP A 309 -7.32 -11.25 5.63
CA ASP A 309 -8.24 -11.02 6.75
C ASP A 309 -9.11 -9.77 6.49
N CYS A 310 -8.51 -8.70 5.93
CA CYS A 310 -9.25 -7.50 5.55
C CYS A 310 -10.28 -7.80 4.45
N ILE A 311 -9.89 -8.53 3.40
CA ILE A 311 -10.77 -8.87 2.28
C ILE A 311 -11.97 -9.71 2.75
N GLN A 312 -11.73 -10.74 3.56
CA GLN A 312 -12.79 -11.59 4.12
C GLN A 312 -13.76 -10.77 4.99
N ARG A 313 -13.23 -9.86 5.81
CA ARG A 313 -14.05 -8.95 6.62
C ARG A 313 -14.87 -7.98 5.79
N ILE A 314 -14.33 -7.50 4.67
CA ILE A 314 -15.09 -6.66 3.73
C ILE A 314 -16.25 -7.47 3.15
N GLU A 315 -16.02 -8.71 2.72
CA GLU A 315 -17.09 -9.58 2.22
C GLU A 315 -18.18 -9.82 3.26
N GLU A 316 -17.80 -10.20 4.48
CA GLU A 316 -18.72 -10.37 5.61
C GLU A 316 -19.54 -9.10 5.89
N GLN A 317 -18.86 -7.95 5.98
CA GLN A 317 -19.49 -6.67 6.37
C GLN A 317 -20.26 -5.99 5.24
N THR A 318 -20.04 -6.41 4.00
CA THR A 318 -20.83 -5.99 2.83
C THR A 318 -21.93 -7.00 2.48
N ASN A 319 -22.13 -8.04 3.30
CA ASN A 319 -23.08 -9.13 3.05
C ASN A 319 -22.90 -9.78 1.66
N GLY A 320 -21.65 -9.95 1.23
CA GLY A 320 -21.32 -10.58 -0.05
C GLY A 320 -21.48 -9.70 -1.29
N GLU A 321 -21.75 -8.40 -1.14
CA GLU A 321 -21.76 -7.49 -2.31
C GLU A 321 -20.36 -7.33 -2.94
N VAL A 322 -19.30 -7.44 -2.13
CA VAL A 322 -17.90 -7.47 -2.59
C VAL A 322 -17.27 -8.76 -2.07
N THR A 323 -16.99 -9.72 -2.94
CA THR A 323 -16.49 -11.05 -2.55
C THR A 323 -14.97 -11.13 -2.64
N VAL A 324 -14.37 -12.15 -2.01
CA VAL A 324 -12.93 -12.46 -2.15
C VAL A 324 -12.45 -12.59 -3.60
N ASP A 325 -13.34 -12.99 -4.51
CA ASP A 325 -13.00 -13.21 -5.92
C ASP A 325 -12.85 -11.92 -6.72
N ASP A 326 -13.44 -10.83 -6.22
CA ASP A 326 -13.42 -9.52 -6.87
C ASP A 326 -12.07 -8.79 -6.69
N TRP A 327 -11.14 -9.36 -5.92
CA TRP A 327 -9.83 -8.77 -5.59
C TRP A 327 -8.70 -9.37 -6.41
N PHE A 328 -7.78 -8.49 -6.81
CA PHE A 328 -6.57 -8.85 -7.54
C PHE A 328 -5.32 -8.28 -6.85
N PRO A 329 -4.18 -8.98 -6.91
CA PRO A 329 -2.93 -8.44 -6.37
C PRO A 329 -2.45 -7.29 -7.25
N VAL A 330 -1.68 -6.35 -6.69
CA VAL A 330 -1.12 -5.20 -7.43
C VAL A 330 -0.46 -5.55 -8.78
N PRO A 331 0.37 -6.60 -8.92
CA PRO A 331 0.98 -6.95 -10.21
C PRO A 331 0.00 -7.47 -11.27
N SER A 332 -1.29 -7.66 -10.95
CA SER A 332 -2.32 -7.99 -11.95
C SER A 332 -2.48 -6.94 -13.05
N CYS A 333 -2.03 -5.71 -12.82
CA CYS A 333 -2.04 -4.65 -13.82
C CYS A 333 -0.93 -4.78 -14.88
N MET A 334 0.06 -5.67 -14.67
CA MET A 334 1.23 -5.80 -15.55
C MET A 334 0.88 -6.13 -17.01
N PRO A 335 -0.05 -7.04 -17.33
CA PRO A 335 -0.43 -7.32 -18.72
C PRO A 335 -0.90 -6.08 -19.49
N LEU A 336 -1.68 -5.20 -18.84
CA LEU A 336 -2.10 -3.92 -19.44
C LEU A 336 -0.90 -3.00 -19.70
N THR A 337 0.02 -2.88 -18.74
CA THR A 337 1.26 -2.12 -18.94
C THR A 337 2.08 -2.69 -20.09
N ASN A 338 2.22 -4.02 -20.17
CA ASN A 338 3.01 -4.72 -21.17
C ASN A 338 2.48 -4.44 -22.59
N VAL A 339 1.17 -4.51 -22.80
CA VAL A 339 0.59 -4.25 -24.13
C VAL A 339 0.70 -2.78 -24.53
N ILE A 340 0.52 -1.83 -23.59
CA ILE A 340 0.70 -0.39 -23.84
C ILE A 340 2.17 -0.08 -24.17
N GLU A 341 3.10 -0.69 -23.46
CA GLU A 341 4.53 -0.59 -23.75
C GLU A 341 4.83 -1.13 -25.15
N ALA A 342 4.31 -2.31 -25.50
CA ALA A 342 4.50 -2.91 -26.81
C ALA A 342 4.00 -2.00 -27.95
N PHE A 343 2.85 -1.33 -27.78
CA PHE A 343 2.35 -0.37 -28.76
C PHE A 343 3.21 0.89 -28.89
N SER A 344 3.63 1.44 -27.75
CA SER A 344 4.33 2.73 -27.69
C SER A 344 5.85 2.62 -27.90
N SER A 345 6.42 1.43 -27.75
CA SER A 345 7.87 1.16 -27.80
C SER A 345 8.66 2.02 -26.81
N LYS A 346 8.03 2.43 -25.70
CA LYS A 346 8.62 3.24 -24.63
C LYS A 346 8.34 2.58 -23.29
N PRO A 347 9.32 2.52 -22.37
CA PRO A 347 9.10 1.98 -21.03
C PRO A 347 7.86 2.57 -20.37
N LYS A 348 7.03 1.70 -19.82
CA LYS A 348 5.82 2.08 -19.06
C LYS A 348 5.95 1.65 -17.61
N TYR A 349 5.20 2.34 -16.77
CA TYR A 349 5.19 2.16 -15.34
C TYR A 349 4.78 0.73 -14.95
N GLU A 350 5.63 0.06 -14.18
CA GLU A 350 5.50 -1.34 -13.78
C GLU A 350 5.11 -1.45 -12.31
N LEU A 351 4.02 -2.15 -12.05
CA LEU A 351 3.55 -2.47 -10.71
C LEU A 351 3.98 -3.88 -10.30
N SER A 352 5.25 -4.23 -10.57
CA SER A 352 5.86 -5.55 -10.35
C SER A 352 6.23 -5.85 -8.89
N ILE A 353 5.57 -5.19 -7.94
CA ILE A 353 5.81 -5.43 -6.52
C ILE A 353 5.37 -6.86 -6.15
N HIS A 354 5.90 -7.40 -5.05
CA HIS A 354 5.58 -8.75 -4.60
C HIS A 354 4.06 -8.92 -4.41
N PHE A 355 3.45 -9.94 -5.03
CA PHE A 355 1.99 -10.13 -5.07
C PHE A 355 1.28 -10.12 -3.70
N ALA A 356 1.97 -10.54 -2.64
CA ALA A 356 1.44 -10.52 -1.26
C ALA A 356 1.45 -9.13 -0.58
N CYS A 357 1.99 -8.09 -1.22
CA CYS A 357 2.13 -6.75 -0.64
C CYS A 357 0.79 -6.00 -0.53
N GLY A 358 -0.13 -6.22 -1.47
CA GLY A 358 -1.40 -5.53 -1.51
C GLY A 358 -2.33 -6.10 -2.57
N ALA A 359 -3.60 -5.78 -2.43
CA ALA A 359 -4.66 -6.14 -3.37
C ALA A 359 -5.62 -4.97 -3.56
N GLY A 360 -6.24 -4.90 -4.73
CA GLY A 360 -7.20 -3.87 -5.08
C GLY A 360 -8.38 -4.43 -5.85
N THR A 361 -9.47 -3.67 -5.82
CA THR A 361 -10.67 -3.87 -6.64
C THR A 361 -11.32 -2.52 -6.92
N TYR A 362 -12.17 -2.46 -7.93
CA TYR A 362 -13.00 -1.31 -8.23
C TYR A 362 -14.44 -1.64 -7.88
N ILE A 363 -15.09 -0.75 -7.13
CA ILE A 363 -16.48 -0.89 -6.70
C ILE A 363 -17.26 0.28 -7.27
N PHE A 364 -18.36 -0.03 -7.95
CA PHE A 364 -19.30 0.94 -8.47
C PHE A 364 -20.57 0.98 -7.60
N GLU A 365 -21.30 2.08 -7.68
CA GLU A 365 -22.63 2.20 -7.07
C GLU A 365 -23.69 1.92 -8.13
N ASP A 366 -24.58 0.96 -7.85
CA ASP A 366 -25.81 0.79 -8.62
C ASP A 366 -26.73 1.99 -8.41
N ALA A 367 -27.15 2.64 -9.49
CA ALA A 367 -27.87 3.90 -9.44
C ALA A 367 -29.21 3.80 -8.69
N ASP A 368 -29.89 2.66 -8.80
CA ASP A 368 -31.24 2.43 -8.30
C ASP A 368 -31.23 1.85 -6.88
N THR A 369 -30.43 0.81 -6.67
CA THR A 369 -30.40 0.04 -5.42
C THR A 369 -29.38 0.56 -4.42
N LYS A 370 -28.44 1.42 -4.85
CA LYS A 370 -27.30 1.89 -4.04
C LYS A 370 -26.40 0.77 -3.51
N LYS A 371 -26.49 -0.42 -4.09
CA LYS A 371 -25.61 -1.55 -3.77
C LYS A 371 -24.24 -1.38 -4.43
N PHE A 372 -23.25 -2.04 -3.85
CA PHE A 372 -21.94 -2.18 -4.45
C PHE A 372 -22.00 -3.15 -5.62
N VAL A 373 -21.41 -2.73 -6.73
CA VAL A 373 -21.22 -3.54 -7.93
C VAL A 373 -19.72 -3.57 -8.24
N PRO A 374 -19.02 -4.63 -7.81
CA PRO A 374 -17.61 -4.83 -8.17
C PRO A 374 -17.44 -4.90 -9.69
N LEU A 375 -16.31 -4.40 -10.20
CA LEU A 375 -15.99 -4.38 -11.63
C LEU A 375 -16.10 -5.76 -12.28
N THR A 376 -15.71 -6.81 -11.56
CA THR A 376 -15.80 -8.22 -11.98
C THR A 376 -17.22 -8.73 -12.24
N LYS A 377 -18.26 -8.02 -11.80
CA LYS A 377 -19.66 -8.43 -12.02
C LYS A 377 -20.18 -8.09 -13.41
N PHE A 378 -19.53 -7.16 -14.11
CA PHE A 378 -19.90 -6.73 -15.46
C PHE A 378 -18.69 -6.62 -16.39
N CYS A 379 -17.50 -7.01 -15.92
CA CYS A 379 -16.29 -7.05 -16.73
C CYS A 379 -15.50 -8.34 -16.47
N ASP A 380 -15.25 -9.10 -17.53
CA ASP A 380 -14.35 -10.26 -17.50
C ASP A 380 -12.88 -9.78 -17.50
N ILE A 381 -12.43 -9.42 -16.30
CA ILE A 381 -11.06 -8.94 -16.07
C ILE A 381 -10.03 -10.00 -16.40
N GLN A 382 -10.29 -11.27 -16.08
CA GLN A 382 -9.33 -12.34 -16.32
C GLN A 382 -9.10 -12.53 -17.83
N GLY A 383 -10.17 -12.70 -18.60
CA GLY A 383 -10.07 -12.84 -20.05
C GLY A 383 -9.45 -11.61 -20.73
N MET A 384 -9.72 -10.41 -20.20
CA MET A 384 -9.10 -9.17 -20.69
C MET A 384 -7.58 -9.13 -20.42
N LEU A 385 -7.13 -9.55 -19.24
CA LEU A 385 -5.70 -9.62 -18.90
C LEU A 385 -4.95 -10.66 -19.74
N GLU A 386 -5.56 -11.83 -19.96
CA GLU A 386 -5.03 -12.88 -20.85
C GLU A 386 -4.87 -12.35 -22.29
N LEU A 387 -5.90 -11.64 -22.80
CA LEU A 387 -5.80 -10.99 -24.11
C LEU A 387 -4.64 -9.99 -24.18
N PHE A 388 -4.42 -9.18 -23.14
CA PHE A 388 -3.34 -8.20 -23.16
C PHE A 388 -1.96 -8.84 -23.20
N GLU A 389 -1.72 -9.90 -22.42
CA GLU A 389 -0.43 -10.58 -22.42
C GLU A 389 -0.16 -11.26 -23.77
N ASP A 390 -1.14 -12.01 -24.31
CA ASP A 390 -1.06 -12.62 -25.64
C ASP A 390 -0.70 -11.59 -26.72
N LYS A 391 -1.35 -10.42 -26.68
CA LYS A 391 -1.15 -9.36 -27.68
C LYS A 391 0.18 -8.65 -27.50
N ALA A 392 0.68 -8.51 -26.27
CA ALA A 392 2.02 -8.03 -26.01
C ALA A 392 3.08 -8.99 -26.58
N GLU A 393 2.91 -10.30 -26.37
CA GLU A 393 3.80 -11.33 -26.92
C GLU A 393 3.83 -11.34 -28.45
N GLU A 394 2.67 -11.26 -29.10
CA GLU A 394 2.58 -11.18 -30.56
C GLU A 394 3.36 -10.02 -31.16
N ILE A 395 3.31 -8.85 -30.52
CA ILE A 395 4.07 -7.67 -30.97
C ILE A 395 5.56 -7.89 -30.76
N ARG A 396 5.95 -8.46 -29.60
CA ARG A 396 7.34 -8.83 -29.30
C ARG A 396 7.89 -9.88 -30.28
N SER A 397 7.04 -10.79 -30.76
CA SER A 397 7.39 -11.79 -31.77
C SER A 397 7.40 -11.26 -33.21
N GLY A 398 7.20 -9.96 -33.41
CA GLY A 398 7.32 -9.29 -34.71
C GLY A 398 6.01 -9.07 -35.48
N LYS A 399 4.83 -9.30 -34.89
CA LYS A 399 3.56 -8.91 -35.54
C LYS A 399 3.43 -7.39 -35.64
N ASN A 400 2.64 -6.93 -36.61
CA ASN A 400 2.40 -5.50 -36.83
C ASN A 400 1.56 -4.88 -35.69
N LYS A 401 2.17 -3.96 -34.94
CA LYS A 401 1.54 -3.30 -33.78
C LYS A 401 0.21 -2.61 -34.07
N TYR A 402 0.02 -2.02 -35.26
CA TYR A 402 -1.23 -1.30 -35.59
C TYR A 402 -2.38 -2.27 -35.82
N PHE A 403 -2.10 -3.41 -36.44
CA PHE A 403 -3.09 -4.46 -36.64
C PHE A 403 -3.49 -5.09 -35.29
N THR A 404 -2.50 -5.42 -34.46
CA THR A 404 -2.74 -5.95 -33.11
C THR A 404 -3.53 -4.96 -32.23
N MET A 405 -3.26 -3.66 -32.33
CA MET A 405 -4.01 -2.63 -31.61
C MET A 405 -5.49 -2.59 -32.02
N LEU A 406 -5.78 -2.71 -33.32
CA LEU A 406 -7.15 -2.77 -33.82
C LEU A 406 -7.88 -4.01 -33.29
N GLU A 407 -7.20 -5.16 -33.23
CA GLU A 407 -7.77 -6.39 -32.67
C GLU A 407 -8.11 -6.25 -31.19
N VAL A 408 -7.23 -5.64 -30.39
CA VAL A 408 -7.48 -5.35 -28.98
C VAL A 408 -8.73 -4.48 -28.84
N VAL A 409 -8.78 -3.34 -29.53
CA VAL A 409 -9.94 -2.42 -29.47
C VAL A 409 -11.24 -3.11 -29.87
N ARG A 410 -11.20 -3.97 -30.91
CA ARG A 410 -12.38 -4.72 -31.36
C ARG A 410 -12.85 -5.75 -30.33
N LYS A 411 -11.93 -6.43 -29.65
CA LYS A 411 -12.24 -7.48 -28.67
C LYS A 411 -12.62 -6.93 -27.30
N LEU A 412 -12.15 -5.73 -26.93
CA LEU A 412 -12.42 -5.13 -25.61
C LEU A 412 -13.91 -5.04 -25.28
N LYS A 413 -14.77 -4.74 -26.27
CA LYS A 413 -16.23 -4.69 -26.07
C LYS A 413 -16.84 -6.02 -25.67
N GLY A 414 -16.17 -7.15 -25.94
CA GLY A 414 -16.68 -8.48 -25.59
C GLY A 414 -16.42 -8.88 -24.13
N PHE A 415 -15.67 -8.08 -23.37
CA PHE A 415 -15.37 -8.34 -21.96
C PHE A 415 -16.18 -7.45 -21.02
N VAL A 416 -17.07 -6.60 -21.52
CA VAL A 416 -17.90 -5.70 -20.71
C VAL A 416 -19.36 -5.94 -21.09
N ASP A 417 -20.18 -6.25 -20.10
CA ASP A 417 -21.61 -6.56 -20.26
C ASP A 417 -22.48 -5.32 -20.50
#